data_AF-A0A075I5E7-F1
#
_entry.id   AF-A0A075I5E7-F1
#
_cell.length_a   1.000
_cell.length_b   1.000
_cell.length_c   1.000
_cell.angle_alpha   90.00
_cell.angle_beta   90.00
_cell.angle_gamma   90.00
#
_symmetry.space_group_name_H-M   'P 1'
#
loop_
_entity.id
_entity.type
_entity.pdbx_description
1 polymer ?
#
loop_
_entity_poly.entity_id
_entity_poly.type
_entity_poly.pdbx_seq_one_letter_code
_entity_poly.pdbx_strand_id
1 'polypeptide(L)' 'MLRRCNYKRYIEDVHDVWTKHLFADLPFMQYDENFLATNNKPKFLTINVQDLICKELEKKD' A
#
# COMPACT_ATOMS: atom_id res chain seq x y z
N MET A 1 21.04 12.07 -0.30
CA MET A 1 21.01 10.70 -0.87
C MET A 1 21.22 9.70 0.27
N LEU A 2 20.13 9.14 0.84
CA LEU A 2 20.21 8.18 1.96
C LEU A 2 21.17 7.01 1.68
N ARG A 3 21.16 6.53 0.42
CA ARG A 3 22.11 5.52 -0.08
C ARG A 3 23.58 5.96 0.02
N ARG A 4 23.90 7.22 -0.33
CA ARG A 4 25.28 7.75 -0.24
C ARG A 4 25.71 8.02 1.20
N CYS A 5 24.76 8.18 2.11
CA CYS A 5 25.01 8.35 3.53
C CYS A 5 25.18 7.01 4.27
N ASN A 6 25.20 5.87 3.55
CA ASN A 6 25.25 4.51 4.13
C ASN A 6 24.20 4.27 5.22
N TYR A 7 23.04 4.91 5.11
CA TYR A 7 21.95 4.71 6.04
C TYR A 7 21.41 3.28 5.90
N LYS A 8 21.42 2.49 6.97
CA LYS A 8 21.19 1.04 6.92
C LYS A 8 19.81 0.64 6.37
N ARG A 9 18.76 1.38 6.72
CA ARG A 9 17.36 1.10 6.32
C ARG A 9 16.89 1.93 5.13
N TYR A 10 17.80 2.45 4.30
CA TYR A 10 17.43 3.38 3.24
C TYR A 10 16.46 2.77 2.22
N ILE A 11 16.54 1.45 2.01
CA ILE A 11 15.66 0.74 1.07
C ILE A 11 14.23 0.74 1.61
N GLU A 12 14.05 0.36 2.88
CA GLU A 12 12.75 0.31 3.56
C GLU A 12 12.09 1.69 3.59
N ASP A 13 12.82 2.72 4.05
CA ASP A 13 12.26 4.06 4.16
C ASP A 13 11.88 4.65 2.79
N VAL A 14 12.70 4.40 1.76
CA VAL A 14 12.36 4.82 0.39
C VAL A 14 11.14 4.04 -0.10
N HIS A 15 11.10 2.72 0.09
CA HIS A 15 9.95 1.92 -0.32
C HIS A 15 8.66 2.36 0.40
N ASP A 16 8.71 2.66 1.70
CA ASP A 16 7.55 3.15 2.44
C ASP A 16 7.06 4.48 1.85
N VAL A 17 7.93 5.46 1.66
CA VAL A 17 7.55 6.76 1.08
C VAL A 17 6.93 6.59 -0.31
N TRP A 18 7.53 5.74 -1.14
CA TRP A 18 7.03 5.50 -2.50
C TRP A 18 5.72 4.73 -2.51
N THR A 19 5.56 3.74 -1.65
CA THR A 19 4.32 2.94 -1.52
C THR A 19 3.18 3.83 -1.07
N LYS A 20 3.40 4.70 -0.08
CA LYS A 20 2.40 5.68 0.37
C LYS A 20 2.00 6.65 -0.72
N HIS A 21 2.97 7.17 -1.47
CA HIS A 21 2.72 8.09 -2.57
C HIS A 21 1.94 7.44 -3.72
N LEU A 22 2.33 6.23 -4.12
CA LEU A 22 1.71 5.52 -5.25
C LEU A 22 0.27 5.08 -4.95
N PHE A 23 0.01 4.67 -3.71
CA PHE A 23 -1.26 4.09 -3.30
C PHE A 23 -2.09 5.01 -2.40
N ALA A 24 -1.77 6.31 -2.33
CA ALA A 24 -2.53 7.31 -1.55
C ALA A 24 -2.82 6.89 -0.09
N ASP A 25 -1.85 6.25 0.57
CA ASP A 25 -1.99 5.71 1.94
C ASP A 25 -3.17 4.73 2.13
N LEU A 26 -3.62 4.05 1.07
CA LEU A 26 -4.69 3.05 1.17
C LEU A 26 -4.25 1.84 2.02
N PRO A 27 -5.11 1.34 2.93
CA PRO A 27 -4.79 0.17 3.73
C PRO A 27 -4.77 -1.10 2.89
N PHE A 28 -3.77 -1.95 3.10
CA PHE A 28 -3.74 -3.28 2.51
C PHE A 28 -4.73 -4.20 3.20
N MET A 29 -5.55 -4.88 2.41
CA MET A 29 -6.41 -5.96 2.85
C MET A 29 -5.69 -7.29 2.66
N GLN A 30 -5.85 -8.17 3.65
CA GLN A 30 -5.21 -9.47 3.73
C GLN A 30 -6.19 -10.57 3.32
N TYR A 31 -5.76 -11.47 2.44
CA TYR A 31 -6.61 -12.54 1.92
C TYR A 31 -5.93 -13.92 2.02
N ASP A 32 -6.74 -14.94 2.28
CA ASP A 32 -6.33 -16.35 2.34
C ASP A 32 -6.42 -17.03 0.95
N GLU A 33 -5.99 -18.29 0.85
CA GLU A 33 -6.09 -19.17 -0.32
C GLU A 33 -7.48 -19.22 -0.95
N ASN A 34 -8.51 -19.09 -0.13
CA ASN A 34 -9.91 -19.10 -0.56
C ASN A 34 -10.43 -17.71 -0.96
N PHE A 35 -9.56 -16.71 -1.11
CA PHE A 35 -9.91 -15.31 -1.42
C PHE A 35 -10.84 -14.66 -0.39
N LEU A 36 -10.79 -15.13 0.86
CA LEU A 36 -11.52 -14.55 1.97
C LEU A 36 -10.59 -13.63 2.79
N ALA A 37 -11.14 -12.51 3.26
CA ALA A 37 -10.41 -11.60 4.12
C ALA A 37 -9.99 -12.32 5.41
N THR A 38 -8.70 -12.31 5.72
CA THR A 38 -8.14 -13.01 6.88
C THR A 38 -7.13 -12.14 7.58
N ASN A 39 -6.93 -12.35 8.88
CA ASN A 39 -5.90 -11.64 9.66
C ASN A 39 -4.83 -12.60 10.21
N ASN A 40 -4.94 -13.90 9.90
CA ASN A 40 -4.09 -14.94 10.48
C ASN A 40 -2.93 -15.33 9.57
N LYS A 41 -3.23 -15.88 8.39
CA LYS A 41 -2.25 -16.33 7.40
C LYS A 41 -2.60 -15.77 6.03
N PRO A 42 -2.26 -14.50 5.75
CA PRO A 42 -2.46 -13.95 4.42
C PRO A 42 -1.56 -14.68 3.42
N LYS A 43 -2.12 -15.07 2.28
CA LYS A 43 -1.35 -15.55 1.12
C LYS A 43 -1.07 -14.43 0.13
N PHE A 44 -1.96 -13.44 0.06
CA PHE A 44 -1.78 -12.25 -0.76
C PHE A 44 -2.38 -11.01 -0.08
N LEU A 45 -1.77 -9.87 -0.38
CA LEU A 45 -2.21 -8.54 0.03
C LEU A 45 -2.78 -7.85 -1.19
N THR A 46 -3.94 -7.22 -1.03
CA THR A 46 -4.58 -6.45 -2.09
C THR A 46 -4.99 -5.09 -1.56
N ILE A 47 -5.11 -4.13 -2.48
CA ILE A 47 -5.60 -2.79 -2.19
C ILE A 47 -6.99 -2.68 -2.80
N ASN A 48 -7.96 -2.22 -2.01
CA ASN A 48 -9.26 -1.89 -2.55
C ASN A 48 -9.18 -0.51 -3.22
N VAL A 49 -9.10 -0.51 -4.55
CA VAL A 49 -8.99 0.72 -5.37
C VAL A 49 -10.34 1.41 -5.56
N GLN A 50 -11.46 0.79 -5.14
CA GLN A 50 -12.80 1.37 -5.25
C GLN A 50 -12.88 2.70 -4.50
N ASP A 51 -12.29 2.78 -3.30
CA ASP A 51 -12.26 4.00 -2.49
C ASP A 51 -11.49 5.14 -3.17
N LEU A 52 -10.45 4.81 -3.94
CA LEU A 52 -9.70 5.80 -4.73
C LEU A 52 -10.54 6.33 -5.88
N ILE A 53 -11.23 5.44 -6.59
CA ILE A 53 -12.09 5.79 -7.71
C ILE A 53 -13.25 6.67 -7.23
N CYS A 54 -13.89 6.32 -6.12
CA CYS A 54 -14.97 7.11 -5.54
C CYS A 54 -14.50 8.52 -5.13
N LYS A 55 -13.35 8.65 -4.46
CA LYS A 55 -12.78 9.96 -4.10
C LYS A 55 -12.44 10.84 -5.31
N GLU A 56 -11.96 10.24 -6.40
CA GLU A 56 -11.66 11.00 -7.63
C GLU A 56 -12.93 11.40 -8.40
N LEU A 57 -14.03 10.66 -8.24
CA LEU A 57 -15.34 11.06 -8.77
C LEU A 57 -15.94 12.22 -7.97
N GLU A 58 -15.88 12.17 -6.63
CA GLU A 58 -16.38 13.25 -5.75
C GLU A 58 -15.65 14.60 -5.93
N LYS A 59 -14.38 14.60 -6.39
CA LYS A 59 -13.63 15.83 -6.70
C LYS A 59 -13.98 16.46 -8.04
N LYS A 60 -14.68 15.73 -8.92
CA LYS A 60 -15.04 16.17 -10.27
C LYS A 60 -16.38 16.89 -10.34
N ASP A 61 -17.19 16.79 -9.28
CA ASP A 61 -18.44 17.53 -9.09
C ASP A 61 -18.19 18.84 -8.31
#